data_AF-A0A7K8QC54-F1
#
_entry.id   AF-A0A7K8QC54-F1
#
_cell.length_a   1.000
_cell.length_b   1.000
_cell.length_c   1.000
_cell.angle_alpha   90.00
_cell.angle_beta   90.00
_cell.angle_gamma   90.00
#
_symmetry.space_group_name_H-M   'P 1'
#
loop_
_entity.id
_entity.type
_entity.pdbx_description
1 polymer ?
#
loop_
_entity_poly.entity_id
_entity_poly.type
_entity_poly.pdbx_seq_one_letter_code
_entity_poly.pdbx_strand_id
1 'polypeptide(L)'
;LDRERAEVHRLVVEAWDGGSPRRRGRLRVSVRVLDENDNAPVFSRGEYRARLREDAPPGTAVCRLRATDPDLGANGEVRYVINRRQSDSDGYFAVEERSGVLRLLRPLDREARAVHRLVVEARDGGAQPEGGLSAQAFVRIEIEDINDNQPIFEQDIYVTSISSHTQPGTEIINVVATDRDSGMYEVISYRISSGDPHGKFSIDPQFGIIRTKKQLDHETQSEYTLDIAAEDCGSPPLTSLLILTDRRLDSLAVKVVILDINDNSPNFMSSSLSYVMENVEVGFLVHHIIAKDPDEGRNGQVMYHILSGNENKAFALDKITGLLTTAQLLDREIQERYSLTVVALDDGSPALSATQVLTIIVLDVNDETPIFMKQLYETAVRENQDPGEFVVKVEAVDRDAG
;
A
#
# COMPACT_ATOMS: atom_id res chain seq x y z
N LEU A 1 -76.62 26.61 1.47
CA LEU A 1 -76.66 25.89 2.76
C LEU A 1 -75.33 25.16 2.85
N ASP A 2 -74.74 25.06 4.03
CA ASP A 2 -73.43 24.44 4.25
C ASP A 2 -73.71 23.22 5.14
N ARG A 3 -73.57 22.02 4.57
CA ARG A 3 -73.96 20.78 5.24
C ARG A 3 -72.96 20.47 6.36
N GLU A 4 -71.69 20.72 6.10
CA GLU A 4 -70.53 20.51 6.96
C GLU A 4 -70.66 21.34 8.26
N ARG A 5 -71.35 22.48 8.19
CA ARG A 5 -71.74 23.28 9.36
C ARG A 5 -73.06 22.87 10.00
N ALA A 6 -74.08 22.51 9.23
CA ALA A 6 -75.38 22.07 9.75
C ALA A 6 -76.18 21.17 8.78
N GLU A 7 -76.24 19.87 9.09
CA GLU A 7 -76.90 18.87 8.21
C GLU A 7 -78.43 18.98 8.15
N VAL A 8 -79.07 19.51 9.20
CA VAL A 8 -80.53 19.58 9.32
C VAL A 8 -80.97 20.89 9.96
N HIS A 9 -81.84 21.63 9.26
CA HIS A 9 -82.52 22.81 9.80
C HIS A 9 -83.96 22.46 10.18
N ARG A 10 -84.32 22.66 11.45
CA ARG A 10 -85.69 22.43 11.96
C ARG A 10 -86.40 23.76 12.12
N LEU A 11 -87.36 24.01 11.25
CA LEU A 11 -88.15 25.23 11.20
C LEU A 11 -89.57 24.98 11.71
N VAL A 12 -90.19 26.03 12.21
CA VAL A 12 -91.60 26.05 12.60
C VAL A 12 -92.29 27.07 11.71
N VAL A 13 -93.24 26.61 10.91
CA VAL A 13 -94.06 27.46 10.06
C VAL A 13 -95.43 27.63 10.71
N GLU A 14 -95.86 28.87 10.88
CA GLU A 14 -97.20 29.20 11.38
C GLU A 14 -97.99 29.90 10.26
N ALA A 15 -99.22 29.44 10.02
CA ALA A 15 -100.16 30.07 9.11
C ALA A 15 -101.36 30.58 9.90
N TRP A 16 -101.83 31.79 9.58
CA TRP A 16 -102.94 32.45 10.26
C TRP A 16 -104.07 32.73 9.26
N ASP A 17 -105.32 32.50 9.66
CA ASP A 17 -106.46 32.93 8.85
C ASP A 17 -106.72 34.46 8.96
N GLY A 18 -107.62 34.97 8.12
CA GLY A 18 -108.02 36.37 8.08
C GLY A 18 -109.21 36.72 8.98
N GLY A 19 -109.68 35.78 9.81
CA GLY A 19 -110.87 35.96 10.65
C GLY A 19 -110.59 36.76 11.93
N SER A 20 -111.65 37.26 12.58
CA SER A 20 -111.59 37.86 13.91
C SER A 20 -112.47 37.07 14.87
N PRO A 21 -111.90 36.28 15.81
CA PRO A 21 -110.47 36.14 16.11
C PRO A 21 -109.72 35.23 15.14
N ARG A 22 -108.42 35.51 14.94
CA ARG A 22 -107.56 34.74 14.02
C ARG A 22 -107.25 33.36 14.61
N ARG A 23 -107.34 32.31 13.79
CA ARG A 23 -106.86 30.96 14.14
C ARG A 23 -105.52 30.70 13.44
N ARG A 24 -104.65 29.93 14.10
CA ARG A 24 -103.36 29.51 13.54
C ARG A 24 -103.22 28.01 13.41
N GLY A 25 -102.59 27.58 12.32
CA GLY A 25 -102.00 26.25 12.16
C GLY A 25 -100.49 26.32 12.31
N ARG A 26 -99.88 25.31 12.94
CA ARG A 26 -98.42 25.21 13.11
C ARG A 26 -97.93 23.90 12.51
N LEU A 27 -96.88 23.96 11.69
CA LEU A 27 -96.21 22.81 11.09
C LEU A 27 -94.71 22.86 11.41
N ARG A 28 -94.12 21.70 11.73
CA ARG A 28 -92.66 21.55 11.82
C ARG A 28 -92.14 21.11 10.46
N VAL A 29 -91.19 21.86 9.91
CA VAL A 29 -90.51 21.54 8.66
C VAL A 29 -89.08 21.15 8.99
N SER A 30 -88.66 19.96 8.57
CA SER A 30 -87.28 19.52 8.68
C SER A 30 -86.66 19.61 7.29
N VAL A 31 -85.71 20.52 7.11
CA VAL A 31 -84.94 20.65 5.87
C VAL A 31 -83.64 19.88 6.07
N ARG A 32 -83.47 18.78 5.33
CA ARG A 32 -82.21 18.04 5.27
C ARG A 32 -81.36 18.65 4.16
N VAL A 33 -80.13 19.04 4.47
CA VAL A 33 -79.17 19.51 3.48
C VAL A 33 -78.55 18.27 2.83
N LEU A 34 -78.58 18.20 1.50
CA LEU A 34 -77.88 17.16 0.75
C LEU A 34 -76.41 17.54 0.62
N ASP A 35 -75.57 16.51 0.49
CA ASP A 35 -74.12 16.66 0.29
C ASP A 35 -73.82 17.03 -1.16
N GLU A 36 -72.84 17.91 -1.35
CA GLU A 36 -72.23 18.28 -2.62
C GLU A 36 -70.72 18.13 -2.45
N ASN A 37 -69.98 17.82 -3.53
CA ASN A 37 -68.53 17.62 -3.45
C ASN A 37 -67.78 18.95 -3.47
N ASP A 38 -68.00 19.79 -2.46
CA ASP A 38 -67.48 21.15 -2.37
C ASP A 38 -66.23 21.30 -1.48
N ASN A 39 -65.78 20.22 -0.84
CA ASN A 39 -64.52 20.17 -0.12
C ASN A 39 -63.54 19.23 -0.81
N ALA A 40 -62.28 19.65 -0.92
CA ALA A 40 -61.21 18.79 -1.42
C ALA A 40 -60.53 18.06 -0.26
N PRO A 41 -59.94 16.87 -0.50
CA PRO A 41 -59.17 16.17 0.53
C PRO A 41 -58.04 17.04 1.06
N VAL A 42 -57.81 17.04 2.38
CA VAL A 42 -56.73 17.81 3.00
C VAL A 42 -55.74 16.87 3.68
N PHE A 43 -54.49 16.90 3.24
CA PHE A 43 -53.40 16.19 3.93
C PHE A 43 -53.13 16.78 5.31
N SER A 44 -52.86 15.90 6.26
CA SER A 44 -52.44 16.25 7.61
C SER A 44 -51.08 16.98 7.68
N ARG A 45 -50.25 16.85 6.63
CA ARG A 45 -48.96 17.55 6.48
C ARG A 45 -48.74 17.90 5.00
N GLY A 46 -48.12 19.05 4.74
CA GLY A 46 -47.68 19.41 3.38
C GLY A 46 -46.42 18.64 2.92
N GLU A 47 -45.56 18.24 3.86
CA GLU A 47 -44.39 17.39 3.62
C GLU A 47 -44.34 16.25 4.64
N TYR A 48 -44.14 15.02 4.14
CA TYR A 48 -43.85 13.83 4.92
C TYR A 48 -42.37 13.48 4.76
N ARG A 49 -41.69 13.20 5.86
CA ARG A 49 -40.28 12.78 5.86
C ARG A 49 -40.17 11.37 6.39
N ALA A 50 -39.43 10.53 5.68
CA ALA A 50 -39.15 9.15 6.07
C ALA A 50 -37.67 8.84 5.84
N ARG A 51 -37.19 7.83 6.57
CA ARG A 51 -35.87 7.24 6.39
C ARG A 51 -36.02 5.77 6.11
N LEU A 52 -35.22 5.25 5.20
CA LEU A 52 -35.29 3.87 4.75
C LEU A 52 -33.88 3.38 4.45
N ARG A 53 -33.48 2.26 5.05
CA ARG A 53 -32.20 1.62 4.73
C ARG A 53 -32.21 1.10 3.30
N GLU A 54 -31.07 1.15 2.62
CA GLU A 54 -31.01 0.66 1.23
C GLU A 54 -31.14 -0.87 1.11
N ASP A 55 -30.76 -1.62 2.14
CA ASP A 55 -31.00 -3.07 2.26
C ASP A 55 -32.47 -3.45 2.51
N ALA A 56 -33.39 -2.47 2.61
CA ALA A 56 -34.79 -2.75 2.86
C ALA A 56 -35.39 -3.60 1.73
N PRO A 57 -35.99 -4.76 2.02
CA PRO A 57 -36.55 -5.62 0.99
C PRO A 57 -37.79 -4.95 0.36
N PRO A 58 -38.06 -5.22 -0.94
CA PRO A 58 -39.32 -4.85 -1.57
C PRO A 58 -40.53 -5.31 -0.74
N GLY A 59 -41.52 -4.45 -0.61
CA GLY A 59 -42.70 -4.62 0.24
C GLY A 59 -42.61 -3.89 1.59
N THR A 60 -41.43 -3.40 1.98
CA THR A 60 -41.24 -2.63 3.22
C THR A 60 -42.15 -1.39 3.25
N ALA A 61 -42.88 -1.21 4.35
CA ALA A 61 -43.69 -0.02 4.56
C ALA A 61 -42.81 1.17 4.98
N VAL A 62 -42.89 2.27 4.25
CA VAL A 62 -42.04 3.46 4.42
C VAL A 62 -42.67 4.45 5.40
N CYS A 63 -43.90 4.87 5.10
CA CYS A 63 -44.69 5.75 5.95
C CYS A 63 -46.17 5.63 5.59
N ARG A 64 -47.04 6.26 6.39
CA ARG A 64 -48.47 6.31 6.12
C ARG A 64 -48.91 7.75 5.92
N LEU A 65 -49.44 8.04 4.74
CA LEU A 65 -50.04 9.31 4.39
C LEU A 65 -51.45 9.36 4.96
N ARG A 66 -51.89 10.57 5.33
CA ARG A 66 -53.23 10.78 5.87
C ARG A 66 -53.78 12.09 5.37
N ALA A 67 -54.81 12.00 4.54
CA ALA A 67 -55.70 13.07 4.17
C ALA A 67 -57.13 12.79 4.68
N THR A 68 -57.88 13.85 4.90
CA THR A 68 -59.27 13.81 5.37
C THR A 68 -60.13 14.70 4.50
N ASP A 69 -61.35 14.26 4.24
CA ASP A 69 -62.35 14.99 3.48
C ASP A 69 -63.63 15.05 4.33
N PRO A 70 -64.22 16.24 4.55
CA PRO A 70 -65.42 16.39 5.38
C PRO A 70 -66.73 15.96 4.70
N ASP A 71 -66.72 15.70 3.38
CA ASP A 71 -67.92 15.35 2.60
C ASP A 71 -68.40 13.92 2.92
N LEU A 72 -69.62 13.58 2.50
CA LEU A 72 -70.23 12.28 2.84
C LEU A 72 -70.06 11.22 1.75
N GLY A 73 -69.91 9.97 2.18
CA GLY A 73 -69.93 8.82 1.28
C GLY A 73 -68.76 8.86 0.28
N ALA A 74 -69.07 8.81 -1.02
CA ALA A 74 -68.06 8.81 -2.07
C ALA A 74 -67.33 10.17 -2.18
N ASN A 75 -68.02 11.27 -1.91
CA ASN A 75 -67.45 12.61 -1.92
C ASN A 75 -66.39 12.79 -0.80
N GLY A 76 -66.54 12.06 0.31
CA GLY A 76 -65.52 12.01 1.37
C GLY A 76 -64.51 10.85 1.26
N GLU A 77 -64.63 9.97 0.26
CA GLU A 77 -63.80 8.76 0.16
C GLU A 77 -62.43 9.08 -0.46
N VAL A 78 -61.44 9.31 0.39
CA VAL A 78 -60.07 9.64 -0.03
C VAL A 78 -59.33 8.42 -0.61
N ARG A 79 -58.75 8.61 -1.80
CA ARG A 79 -57.88 7.66 -2.48
C ARG A 79 -56.53 8.28 -2.81
N TYR A 80 -55.45 7.53 -2.58
CA TYR A 80 -54.08 8.00 -2.77
C TYR A 80 -53.46 7.46 -4.06
N VAL A 81 -52.71 8.30 -4.77
CA VAL A 81 -51.93 7.90 -5.95
C VAL A 81 -50.62 8.69 -6.05
N ILE A 82 -49.53 8.03 -6.44
CA ILE A 82 -48.27 8.72 -6.73
C ILE A 82 -48.39 9.40 -8.11
N ASN A 83 -48.13 10.69 -8.18
CA ASN A 83 -48.10 11.42 -9.44
C ASN A 83 -46.83 11.08 -10.22
N ARG A 84 -46.91 10.01 -11.03
CA ARG A 84 -45.79 9.47 -11.82
C ARG A 84 -45.31 10.38 -12.95
N ARG A 85 -46.08 11.40 -13.31
CA ARG A 85 -45.65 12.41 -14.28
C ARG A 85 -44.67 13.42 -13.66
N GLN A 86 -44.70 13.59 -12.34
CA GLN A 86 -43.86 14.55 -11.62
C GLN A 86 -42.78 13.88 -10.76
N SER A 87 -42.97 12.63 -10.35
CA SER A 87 -42.04 11.92 -9.46
C SER A 87 -42.07 10.41 -9.68
N ASP A 88 -41.03 9.70 -9.25
CA ASP A 88 -40.97 8.21 -9.28
C ASP A 88 -41.28 7.59 -10.65
N SER A 89 -40.67 8.11 -11.72
CA SER A 89 -40.76 7.56 -13.08
C SER A 89 -40.33 6.09 -13.16
N ASP A 90 -39.36 5.73 -12.32
CA ASP A 90 -38.74 4.40 -12.31
C ASP A 90 -39.55 3.39 -11.47
N GLY A 91 -40.55 3.86 -10.72
CA GLY A 91 -41.48 3.03 -9.96
C GLY A 91 -40.84 2.30 -8.79
N TYR A 92 -40.04 3.01 -7.98
CA TYR A 92 -39.47 2.49 -6.74
C TYR A 92 -40.53 2.35 -5.65
N PHE A 93 -41.60 3.14 -5.69
CA PHE A 93 -42.60 3.18 -4.62
C PHE A 93 -44.02 2.94 -5.14
N ALA A 94 -44.87 2.45 -4.24
CA ALA A 94 -46.32 2.37 -4.43
C ALA A 94 -47.03 2.84 -3.17
N VAL A 95 -48.15 3.54 -3.35
CA VAL A 95 -49.05 3.89 -2.26
C VAL A 95 -50.29 3.00 -2.35
N GLU A 96 -50.68 2.41 -1.22
CA GLU A 96 -51.94 1.68 -1.11
C GLU A 96 -53.11 2.68 -1.18
N GLU A 97 -53.97 2.52 -2.19
CA GLU A 97 -55.01 3.48 -2.59
C GLU A 97 -55.91 3.92 -1.43
N ARG A 98 -56.29 3.01 -0.52
CA ARG A 98 -57.24 3.31 0.58
C ARG A 98 -56.56 3.59 1.92
N SER A 99 -55.46 2.90 2.20
CA SER A 99 -54.82 2.98 3.52
C SER A 99 -53.83 4.15 3.65
N GLY A 100 -53.32 4.64 2.51
CA GLY A 100 -52.27 5.66 2.43
C GLY A 100 -50.88 5.12 2.78
N VAL A 101 -50.70 3.81 2.94
CA VAL A 101 -49.40 3.20 3.25
C VAL A 101 -48.53 3.22 2.00
N LEU A 102 -47.39 3.89 2.09
CA LEU A 102 -46.35 3.91 1.06
C LEU A 102 -45.42 2.71 1.26
N ARG A 103 -45.14 1.96 0.20
CA ARG A 103 -44.27 0.78 0.20
C ARG A 103 -43.16 0.89 -0.84
N LEU A 104 -42.03 0.29 -0.51
CA LEU A 104 -40.94 0.05 -1.45
C LEU A 104 -41.30 -1.09 -2.41
N LEU A 105 -40.96 -0.97 -3.69
CA LEU A 105 -41.19 -2.00 -4.71
C LEU A 105 -39.90 -2.52 -5.36
N ARG A 106 -38.82 -1.75 -5.32
CA ARG A 106 -37.54 -2.09 -5.94
C ARG A 106 -36.41 -1.96 -4.92
N PRO A 107 -35.33 -2.75 -5.07
CA PRO A 107 -34.12 -2.54 -4.28
C PRO A 107 -33.63 -1.10 -4.43
N LEU A 108 -33.05 -0.57 -3.35
CA LEU A 108 -32.45 0.75 -3.32
C LEU A 108 -30.93 0.63 -3.44
N ASP A 109 -30.32 1.73 -3.83
CA ASP A 109 -28.87 1.92 -3.96
C ASP A 109 -28.65 3.40 -3.63
N ARG A 110 -28.07 3.68 -2.46
CA ARG A 110 -27.88 5.03 -1.94
C ARG A 110 -26.77 5.74 -2.72
N GLU A 111 -25.72 5.03 -3.12
CA GLU A 111 -24.59 5.52 -3.92
C GLU A 111 -25.10 6.04 -5.28
N ALA A 112 -26.13 5.40 -5.84
CA ALA A 112 -26.83 5.90 -7.01
C ALA A 112 -27.81 7.05 -6.68
N ARG A 113 -28.60 6.93 -5.60
CA ARG A 113 -29.62 7.92 -5.23
C ARG A 113 -29.97 7.95 -3.74
N ALA A 114 -29.28 8.81 -2.99
CA ALA A 114 -29.52 9.02 -1.55
C ALA A 114 -30.89 9.64 -1.16
N VAL A 115 -31.62 10.28 -2.09
CA VAL A 115 -32.91 10.94 -1.78
C VAL A 115 -33.95 10.73 -2.87
N HIS A 116 -35.11 10.20 -2.47
CA HIS A 116 -36.31 10.15 -3.30
C HIS A 116 -37.31 11.24 -2.87
N ARG A 117 -37.83 11.97 -3.85
CA ARG A 117 -38.87 12.99 -3.65
C ARG A 117 -40.10 12.57 -4.44
N LEU A 118 -41.20 12.32 -3.73
CA LEU A 118 -42.47 11.88 -4.31
C LEU A 118 -43.50 13.01 -4.20
N VAL A 119 -44.32 13.13 -5.23
CA VAL A 119 -45.54 13.93 -5.22
C VAL A 119 -46.70 12.95 -5.13
N VAL A 120 -47.43 12.97 -4.03
CA VAL A 120 -48.60 12.10 -3.82
C VAL A 120 -49.86 12.94 -3.84
N GLU A 121 -50.84 12.45 -4.57
CA GLU A 121 -52.15 13.06 -4.72
C GLU A 121 -53.18 12.28 -3.92
N ALA A 122 -54.02 12.99 -3.17
CA ALA A 122 -55.22 12.46 -2.55
C ALA A 122 -56.41 13.00 -3.33
N ARG A 123 -57.29 12.10 -3.78
CA ARG A 123 -58.47 12.43 -4.57
C ARG A 123 -59.72 11.81 -3.98
N ASP A 124 -60.81 12.55 -3.94
CA ASP A 124 -62.11 12.03 -3.54
C ASP A 124 -62.81 11.25 -4.67
N GLY A 125 -64.00 10.70 -4.38
CA GLY A 125 -64.83 9.94 -5.31
C GLY A 125 -65.91 10.76 -6.05
N GLY A 126 -65.81 12.09 -6.10
CA GLY A 126 -66.82 13.00 -6.65
C GLY A 126 -67.38 12.57 -8.01
N ALA A 127 -68.71 12.67 -8.15
CA ALA A 127 -69.43 12.22 -9.34
C ALA A 127 -69.21 13.13 -10.56
N GLN A 128 -69.32 12.57 -11.77
CA GLN A 128 -69.30 13.36 -13.01
C GLN A 128 -70.54 14.27 -13.11
N PRO A 129 -70.45 15.49 -13.67
CA PRO A 129 -69.38 15.99 -14.55
C PRO A 129 -68.25 16.77 -13.85
N GLU A 130 -68.43 17.18 -12.59
CA GLU A 130 -67.45 17.99 -11.85
C GLU A 130 -66.19 17.17 -11.53
N GLY A 131 -66.37 15.87 -11.27
CA GLY A 131 -65.29 14.93 -11.00
C GLY A 131 -64.67 15.16 -9.62
N GLY A 132 -63.92 14.17 -9.13
CA GLY A 132 -63.37 14.28 -7.78
C GLY A 132 -62.29 15.34 -7.62
N LEU A 133 -62.33 16.08 -6.50
CA LEU A 133 -61.36 17.10 -6.13
C LEU A 133 -60.09 16.44 -5.57
N SER A 134 -58.96 17.14 -5.66
CA SER A 134 -57.65 16.60 -5.34
C SER A 134 -56.77 17.58 -4.58
N ALA A 135 -55.93 17.06 -3.70
CA ALA A 135 -54.82 17.78 -3.10
C ALA A 135 -53.51 17.02 -3.27
N GLN A 136 -52.39 17.73 -3.10
CA GLN A 136 -51.04 17.16 -3.22
C GLN A 136 -50.26 17.32 -1.92
N ALA A 137 -49.42 16.34 -1.63
CA ALA A 137 -48.40 16.40 -0.59
C ALA A 137 -47.06 15.86 -1.09
N PHE A 138 -45.98 16.35 -0.49
CA PHE A 138 -44.62 15.93 -0.82
C PHE A 138 -44.15 14.87 0.16
N VAL A 139 -43.43 13.86 -0.33
CA VAL A 139 -42.77 12.85 0.50
C VAL A 139 -41.28 12.88 0.18
N ARG A 140 -40.46 13.18 1.19
CA ARG A 140 -38.99 13.11 1.10
C ARG A 140 -38.50 11.89 1.86
N ILE A 141 -37.89 10.97 1.14
CA ILE A 141 -37.33 9.73 1.67
C ILE A 141 -35.81 9.86 1.60
N GLU A 142 -35.17 9.90 2.76
CA GLU A 142 -33.71 9.81 2.88
C GLU A 142 -33.33 8.34 2.94
N ILE A 143 -32.43 7.91 2.06
CA ILE A 143 -31.91 6.54 2.10
C ILE A 143 -30.77 6.50 3.11
N GLU A 144 -30.89 5.60 4.08
CA GLU A 144 -29.87 5.35 5.08
C GLU A 144 -28.87 4.33 4.52
N ASP A 145 -27.60 4.69 4.69
CA ASP A 145 -26.44 3.96 4.22
C ASP A 145 -26.23 2.64 4.96
N ILE A 146 -25.73 1.64 4.25
CA ILE A 146 -25.18 0.40 4.78
C ILE A 146 -23.73 0.24 4.31
N ASN A 147 -22.96 -0.58 5.01
CA ASN A 147 -21.59 -0.87 4.63
C ASN A 147 -21.58 -1.99 3.58
N ASP A 148 -21.85 -1.68 2.31
CA ASP A 148 -21.89 -2.64 1.20
C ASP A 148 -20.90 -2.37 0.06
N ASN A 149 -20.16 -1.26 0.13
CA ASN A 149 -18.96 -1.07 -0.67
C ASN A 149 -17.73 -1.34 0.20
N GLN A 150 -16.72 -1.94 -0.42
CA GLN A 150 -15.41 -2.12 0.22
C GLN A 150 -14.46 -1.06 -0.32
N PRO A 151 -13.38 -0.72 0.42
CA PRO A 151 -12.39 0.21 -0.09
C PRO A 151 -11.73 -0.32 -1.38
N ILE A 152 -11.36 0.58 -2.29
CA ILE A 152 -10.68 0.26 -3.55
C ILE A 152 -9.51 1.21 -3.75
N PHE A 153 -8.31 0.66 -3.91
CA PHE A 153 -7.11 1.44 -4.23
C PHE A 153 -7.22 2.10 -5.61
N GLU A 154 -6.73 3.34 -5.73
CA GLU A 154 -6.77 4.10 -6.98
C GLU A 154 -5.85 3.52 -8.06
N GLN A 155 -4.76 2.89 -7.63
CA GLN A 155 -3.79 2.26 -8.51
C GLN A 155 -3.69 0.78 -8.19
N ASP A 156 -3.49 0.02 -9.25
CA ASP A 156 -3.18 -1.39 -9.14
C ASP A 156 -1.79 -1.58 -8.52
N ILE A 157 -0.77 -0.87 -9.04
CA ILE A 157 0.63 -1.08 -8.66
C ILE A 157 1.26 0.22 -8.19
N TYR A 158 1.93 0.18 -7.04
CA TYR A 158 2.75 1.26 -6.51
C TYR A 158 4.23 0.83 -6.53
N VAL A 159 5.08 1.57 -7.24
CA VAL A 159 6.54 1.30 -7.28
C VAL A 159 7.30 2.54 -6.87
N THR A 160 8.27 2.38 -5.98
CA THR A 160 9.18 3.45 -5.57
C THR A 160 10.59 2.91 -5.35
N SER A 161 11.58 3.80 -5.43
CA SER A 161 12.98 3.49 -5.17
C SER A 161 13.56 4.48 -4.17
N ILE A 162 14.26 4.00 -3.16
CA ILE A 162 14.84 4.80 -2.08
C ILE A 162 16.27 4.36 -1.77
N SER A 163 17.13 5.27 -1.36
CA SER A 163 18.51 4.91 -0.97
C SER A 163 18.54 4.10 0.33
N SER A 164 19.47 3.14 0.46
CA SER A 164 19.73 2.43 1.72
C SER A 164 20.10 3.38 2.88
N HIS A 165 20.71 4.54 2.59
CA HIS A 165 21.01 5.59 3.57
C HIS A 165 19.83 6.50 3.95
N THR A 166 18.62 6.22 3.48
CA THR A 166 17.43 7.00 3.84
C THR A 166 17.21 6.97 5.35
N GLN A 167 17.08 8.15 5.96
CA GLN A 167 16.88 8.28 7.40
C GLN A 167 15.53 7.67 7.82
N PRO A 168 15.43 7.11 9.04
CA PRO A 168 14.13 6.74 9.60
C PRO A 168 13.18 7.94 9.70
N GLY A 169 11.92 7.74 9.35
CA GLY A 169 10.87 8.75 9.36
C GLY A 169 10.62 9.42 8.01
N THR A 170 11.42 9.12 6.99
CA THR A 170 11.23 9.66 5.64
C THR A 170 10.00 9.05 4.96
N GLU A 171 9.19 9.91 4.36
CA GLU A 171 8.04 9.53 3.52
C GLU A 171 8.51 9.01 2.17
N ILE A 172 8.04 7.83 1.77
CA ILE A 172 8.55 7.15 0.57
C ILE A 172 7.51 7.09 -0.56
N ILE A 173 6.25 6.84 -0.22
CA ILE A 173 5.13 6.77 -1.15
C ILE A 173 3.82 6.91 -0.38
N ASN A 174 2.77 7.36 -1.06
CA ASN A 174 1.42 7.43 -0.53
C ASN A 174 0.52 6.47 -1.32
N VAL A 175 -0.22 5.62 -0.62
CA VAL A 175 -1.26 4.76 -1.21
C VAL A 175 -2.64 5.31 -0.86
N VAL A 176 -3.53 5.34 -1.86
CA VAL A 176 -4.86 5.96 -1.70
C VAL A 176 -5.91 4.95 -2.08
N ALA A 177 -6.84 4.70 -1.17
CA ALA A 177 -8.06 3.97 -1.42
C ALA A 177 -9.28 4.88 -1.27
N THR A 178 -10.35 4.52 -1.96
CA THR A 178 -11.64 5.21 -1.91
C THR A 178 -12.73 4.20 -1.57
N ASP A 179 -13.71 4.64 -0.80
CA ASP A 179 -14.91 3.89 -0.49
C ASP A 179 -16.12 4.73 -0.93
N ARG A 180 -17.16 4.07 -1.46
CA ARG A 180 -18.34 4.75 -2.02
C ARG A 180 -19.44 4.97 -0.99
N ASP A 181 -19.34 4.31 0.16
CA ASP A 181 -20.27 4.49 1.27
C ASP A 181 -20.15 5.91 1.86
N SER A 182 -20.79 6.18 3.00
CA SER A 182 -20.83 7.51 3.60
C SER A 182 -20.66 7.53 5.11
N GLY A 183 -20.18 8.65 5.62
CA GLY A 183 -20.10 8.89 7.06
C GLY A 183 -18.98 8.08 7.71
N MET A 184 -19.31 7.00 8.42
CA MET A 184 -18.28 6.15 9.07
C MET A 184 -17.84 4.99 8.17
N TYR A 185 -18.68 4.60 7.21
CA TYR A 185 -18.38 3.54 6.25
C TYR A 185 -17.40 4.01 5.17
N GLU A 186 -17.36 5.32 4.89
CA GLU A 186 -16.36 5.90 3.97
C GLU A 186 -14.96 6.06 4.60
N VAL A 187 -14.82 5.91 5.92
CA VAL A 187 -13.58 6.18 6.64
C VAL A 187 -12.66 4.98 6.56
N ILE A 188 -11.57 5.14 5.81
CA ILE A 188 -10.59 4.09 5.55
C ILE A 188 -9.43 4.16 6.54
N SER A 189 -9.04 2.99 7.05
CA SER A 189 -7.86 2.75 7.86
C SER A 189 -6.86 1.87 7.11
N TYR A 190 -5.60 2.30 7.04
CA TYR A 190 -4.54 1.59 6.32
C TYR A 190 -3.61 0.80 7.26
N ARG A 191 -3.15 -0.38 6.83
CA ARG A 191 -2.09 -1.12 7.50
C ARG A 191 -1.20 -1.90 6.53
N ILE A 192 0.02 -2.18 6.96
CA ILE A 192 0.89 -3.19 6.31
C ILE A 192 0.45 -4.56 6.83
N SER A 193 -0.06 -5.43 5.97
CA SER A 193 -0.49 -6.79 6.32
C SER A 193 0.66 -7.79 6.28
N SER A 194 1.58 -7.65 5.32
CA SER A 194 2.76 -8.50 5.15
C SER A 194 3.83 -7.81 4.28
N GLY A 195 4.97 -8.49 4.06
CA GLY A 195 6.05 -7.97 3.22
C GLY A 195 7.17 -7.21 3.94
N ASP A 196 7.01 -6.96 5.24
CA ASP A 196 8.01 -6.30 6.09
C ASP A 196 8.45 -7.19 7.29
N PRO A 197 9.22 -8.26 7.05
CA PRO A 197 9.61 -9.22 8.10
C PRO A 197 10.47 -8.59 9.20
N HIS A 198 11.14 -7.47 8.93
CA HIS A 198 12.07 -6.80 9.84
C HIS A 198 11.50 -5.53 10.48
N GLY A 199 10.27 -5.14 10.16
CA GLY A 199 9.61 -3.95 10.68
C GLY A 199 10.37 -2.67 10.29
N LYS A 200 10.83 -2.59 9.04
CA LYS A 200 11.58 -1.48 8.45
C LYS A 200 10.68 -0.34 7.99
N PHE A 201 9.38 -0.58 7.82
CA PHE A 201 8.42 0.40 7.35
C PHE A 201 7.29 0.62 8.36
N SER A 202 6.57 1.71 8.18
CA SER A 202 5.33 2.04 8.86
C SER A 202 4.39 2.74 7.90
N ILE A 203 3.09 2.55 8.05
CA ILE A 203 2.08 3.27 7.29
C ILE A 203 1.24 4.12 8.22
N ASP A 204 0.92 5.33 7.77
CA ASP A 204 -0.04 6.20 8.42
C ASP A 204 -1.45 5.63 8.25
N PRO A 205 -2.15 5.25 9.34
CA PRO A 205 -3.45 4.61 9.22
C PRO A 205 -4.53 5.54 8.68
N GLN A 206 -4.37 6.86 8.75
CA GLN A 206 -5.36 7.81 8.25
C GLN A 206 -5.07 8.25 6.82
N PHE A 207 -3.78 8.41 6.47
CA PHE A 207 -3.39 9.04 5.21
C PHE A 207 -2.77 8.08 4.19
N GLY A 208 -2.50 6.82 4.53
CA GLY A 208 -1.87 5.86 3.62
C GLY A 208 -0.40 6.15 3.29
N ILE A 209 0.24 7.07 4.03
CA ILE A 209 1.63 7.46 3.81
C ILE A 209 2.55 6.41 4.40
N ILE A 210 3.35 5.76 3.55
CA ILE A 210 4.38 4.81 3.98
C ILE A 210 5.67 5.59 4.29
N ARG A 211 6.27 5.28 5.44
CA ARG A 211 7.51 5.87 5.95
C ARG A 211 8.52 4.80 6.31
N THR A 212 9.80 5.14 6.19
CA THR A 212 10.88 4.34 6.78
C THR A 212 10.77 4.39 8.32
N LYS A 213 10.98 3.26 8.99
CA LYS A 213 10.94 3.13 10.46
C LYS A 213 12.30 2.81 11.04
N LYS A 214 13.16 2.14 10.27
CA LYS A 214 14.53 1.77 10.63
C LYS A 214 15.44 2.02 9.45
N GLN A 215 16.75 2.04 9.72
CA GLN A 215 17.76 2.11 8.67
C GLN A 215 17.63 0.92 7.71
N LEU A 216 17.77 1.21 6.42
CA LEU A 216 17.73 0.24 5.34
C LEU A 216 19.16 -0.17 5.01
N ASP A 217 19.30 -1.33 4.39
CA ASP A 217 20.58 -1.95 4.09
C ASP A 217 20.37 -2.78 2.83
N HIS A 218 21.06 -2.39 1.74
CA HIS A 218 20.87 -3.01 0.43
C HIS A 218 21.41 -4.45 0.44
N GLU A 219 22.54 -4.65 1.10
CA GLU A 219 23.28 -5.91 1.18
C GLU A 219 22.50 -6.96 1.99
N THR A 220 21.69 -6.52 2.96
CA THR A 220 20.75 -7.39 3.66
C THR A 220 19.51 -7.70 2.83
N GLN A 221 18.87 -6.67 2.24
CA GLN A 221 17.65 -6.84 1.44
C GLN A 221 17.44 -5.65 0.50
N SER A 222 17.63 -5.88 -0.79
CA SER A 222 17.54 -4.87 -1.85
C SER A 222 16.13 -4.58 -2.37
N GLU A 223 15.13 -5.41 -2.01
CA GLU A 223 13.74 -5.24 -2.45
C GLU A 223 12.74 -5.65 -1.37
N TYR A 224 11.68 -4.86 -1.22
CA TYR A 224 10.51 -5.17 -0.39
C TYR A 224 9.25 -5.16 -1.24
N THR A 225 8.40 -6.16 -1.05
CA THR A 225 7.06 -6.24 -1.63
C THR A 225 6.07 -6.15 -0.47
N LEU A 226 5.53 -4.96 -0.22
CA LEU A 226 4.63 -4.71 0.91
C LEU A 226 3.17 -4.96 0.48
N ASP A 227 2.50 -5.81 1.25
CA ASP A 227 1.06 -6.02 1.11
C ASP A 227 0.35 -5.02 2.03
N ILE A 228 -0.55 -4.23 1.45
CA ILE A 228 -1.29 -3.19 2.17
C ILE A 228 -2.75 -3.57 2.24
N ALA A 229 -3.35 -3.43 3.42
CA ALA A 229 -4.79 -3.56 3.61
C ALA A 229 -5.41 -2.19 3.86
N ALA A 230 -6.54 -1.93 3.22
CA ALA A 230 -7.41 -0.80 3.50
C ALA A 230 -8.76 -1.32 4.00
N GLU A 231 -9.17 -0.89 5.18
CA GLU A 231 -10.42 -1.29 5.84
C GLU A 231 -11.30 -0.08 6.08
N ASP A 232 -12.58 -0.21 5.80
CA ASP A 232 -13.56 0.74 6.31
C ASP A 232 -13.69 0.65 7.84
N CYS A 233 -14.39 1.61 8.43
CA CYS A 233 -14.73 1.63 9.86
C CYS A 233 -16.14 1.07 10.15
N GLY A 234 -16.67 0.21 9.27
CA GLY A 234 -17.94 -0.47 9.41
C GLY A 234 -17.97 -1.53 10.52
N SER A 235 -19.16 -2.05 10.84
CA SER A 235 -19.35 -3.16 11.78
C SER A 235 -20.39 -4.15 11.25
N PRO A 236 -19.96 -5.30 10.68
CA PRO A 236 -18.57 -5.73 10.48
C PRO A 236 -17.82 -4.82 9.48
N PRO A 237 -16.50 -4.62 9.64
CA PRO A 237 -15.72 -3.86 8.66
C PRO A 237 -15.57 -4.68 7.38
N LEU A 238 -15.59 -4.03 6.21
CA LEU A 238 -15.19 -4.65 4.96
C LEU A 238 -13.73 -4.33 4.68
N THR A 239 -12.96 -5.40 4.46
CA THR A 239 -11.53 -5.29 4.19
C THR A 239 -11.28 -5.47 2.70
N SER A 240 -10.67 -4.46 2.10
CA SER A 240 -9.96 -4.64 0.84
C SER A 240 -8.55 -5.17 1.16
N LEU A 241 -8.35 -6.42 0.81
CA LEU A 241 -7.08 -7.11 0.98
C LEU A 241 -6.35 -7.07 -0.36
N LEU A 242 -5.28 -6.29 -0.46
CA LEU A 242 -4.27 -6.46 -1.51
C LEU A 242 -3.47 -7.72 -1.16
N ILE A 243 -4.10 -8.89 -1.28
CA ILE A 243 -3.44 -10.18 -1.01
C ILE A 243 -3.17 -10.87 -2.34
N LEU A 244 -1.92 -11.30 -2.50
CA LEU A 244 -1.43 -12.24 -3.51
C LEU A 244 -2.02 -13.66 -3.36
N THR A 245 -3.34 -13.81 -3.21
CA THR A 245 -3.99 -15.11 -2.98
C THR A 245 -4.58 -15.80 -4.20
N ASP A 246 -4.45 -15.26 -5.41
CA ASP A 246 -4.68 -16.08 -6.60
C ASP A 246 -3.57 -15.94 -7.63
N ARG A 247 -2.87 -17.05 -7.85
CA ARG A 247 -1.81 -17.17 -8.84
C ARG A 247 -2.44 -17.24 -10.23
N ARG A 248 -2.88 -16.11 -10.78
CA ARG A 248 -2.91 -15.88 -12.23
C ARG A 248 -3.32 -14.43 -12.56
N LEU A 249 -2.39 -13.76 -13.24
CA LEU A 249 -2.41 -12.42 -13.86
C LEU A 249 -2.00 -11.27 -12.94
N ASP A 250 -0.69 -11.03 -13.01
CA ASP A 250 0.04 -9.76 -12.86
C ASP A 250 0.01 -9.07 -11.49
N SER A 251 1.17 -9.14 -10.83
CA SER A 251 1.53 -8.57 -9.52
C SER A 251 0.91 -7.21 -9.19
N LEU A 252 0.15 -7.12 -8.09
CA LEU A 252 -0.26 -5.86 -7.44
C LEU A 252 0.23 -5.84 -5.99
N ALA A 253 1.31 -5.10 -5.72
CA ALA A 253 1.94 -4.91 -4.41
C ALA A 253 2.71 -3.57 -4.39
N VAL A 254 2.96 -2.99 -3.22
CA VAL A 254 3.88 -1.84 -3.13
C VAL A 254 5.30 -2.36 -3.20
N LYS A 255 5.95 -2.18 -4.36
CA LYS A 255 7.35 -2.57 -4.57
C LYS A 255 8.26 -1.42 -4.19
N VAL A 256 9.08 -1.64 -3.17
CA VAL A 256 10.11 -0.70 -2.72
C VAL A 256 11.47 -1.26 -3.08
N VAL A 257 12.16 -0.61 -4.01
CA VAL A 257 13.53 -0.95 -4.43
C VAL A 257 14.51 -0.14 -3.59
N ILE A 258 15.45 -0.81 -2.93
CA ILE A 258 16.52 -0.15 -2.19
C ILE A 258 17.67 0.06 -3.15
N LEU A 259 18.02 1.32 -3.39
CA LEU A 259 19.15 1.69 -4.23
C LEU A 259 20.44 1.49 -3.43
N ASP A 260 21.35 0.74 -4.05
CA ASP A 260 22.71 0.53 -3.60
C ASP A 260 23.50 1.84 -3.54
N ILE A 261 24.47 1.87 -2.64
CA ILE A 261 25.43 2.96 -2.43
C ILE A 261 26.77 2.34 -2.07
N ASN A 262 27.86 3.06 -2.34
CA ASN A 262 29.19 2.58 -1.98
C ASN A 262 29.48 2.83 -0.49
N ASP A 263 28.98 1.96 0.40
CA ASP A 263 29.17 2.04 1.85
C ASP A 263 29.97 0.88 2.44
N ASN A 264 30.29 -0.15 1.65
CA ASN A 264 31.26 -1.16 2.01
C ASN A 264 32.59 -0.95 1.27
N SER A 265 33.63 -1.61 1.76
CA SER A 265 34.97 -1.52 1.16
C SER A 265 35.51 -2.91 0.90
N PRO A 266 36.41 -3.08 -0.08
CA PRO A 266 36.90 -4.40 -0.45
C PRO A 266 37.58 -5.09 0.73
N ASN A 267 37.35 -6.38 0.94
CA ASN A 267 37.99 -7.17 1.99
C ASN A 267 38.83 -8.31 1.40
N PHE A 268 40.11 -8.36 1.76
CA PHE A 268 41.03 -9.41 1.30
C PHE A 268 40.70 -10.77 1.92
N MET A 269 40.43 -11.74 1.05
CA MET A 269 40.20 -13.15 1.36
C MET A 269 41.48 -14.00 1.20
N SER A 270 42.47 -13.51 0.44
CA SER A 270 43.76 -14.19 0.21
C SER A 270 44.72 -14.08 1.39
N SER A 271 45.62 -15.07 1.52
CA SER A 271 46.67 -15.10 2.54
C SER A 271 47.63 -13.92 2.42
N SER A 272 48.10 -13.38 3.53
CA SER A 272 49.15 -12.35 3.57
C SER A 272 50.57 -12.92 3.43
N LEU A 273 50.71 -14.22 3.18
CA LEU A 273 51.98 -14.92 3.01
C LEU A 273 51.95 -15.80 1.76
N SER A 274 53.00 -15.69 0.94
CA SER A 274 53.26 -16.57 -0.20
C SER A 274 54.72 -17.05 -0.23
N TYR A 275 54.94 -18.12 -0.97
CA TYR A 275 56.25 -18.72 -1.17
C TYR A 275 56.49 -18.92 -2.66
N VAL A 276 57.72 -18.70 -3.11
CA VAL A 276 58.13 -18.90 -4.50
C VAL A 276 59.56 -19.42 -4.49
N MET A 277 59.88 -20.41 -5.30
CA MET A 277 61.28 -20.81 -5.47
C MET A 277 62.03 -19.73 -6.23
N GLU A 278 63.31 -19.53 -5.94
CA GLU A 278 64.17 -18.79 -6.86
C GLU A 278 64.33 -19.52 -8.19
N ASN A 279 64.89 -18.84 -9.19
CA ASN A 279 65.10 -19.36 -10.54
C ASN A 279 63.85 -19.80 -11.33
N VAL A 280 62.64 -19.58 -10.79
CA VAL A 280 61.40 -19.77 -11.56
C VAL A 280 61.36 -18.83 -12.77
N GLU A 281 60.79 -19.31 -13.88
CA GLU A 281 60.67 -18.53 -15.10
C GLU A 281 59.87 -17.22 -14.89
N VAL A 282 60.15 -16.22 -15.71
CA VAL A 282 59.36 -14.98 -15.75
C VAL A 282 57.93 -15.31 -16.19
N GLY A 283 56.94 -14.77 -15.47
CA GLY A 283 55.52 -15.05 -15.67
C GLY A 283 54.98 -16.16 -14.77
N PHE A 284 55.80 -16.73 -13.89
CA PHE A 284 55.36 -17.73 -12.93
C PHE A 284 54.34 -17.15 -11.95
N LEU A 285 53.24 -17.86 -11.70
CA LEU A 285 52.20 -17.45 -10.76
C LEU A 285 52.66 -17.61 -9.32
N VAL A 286 52.85 -16.49 -8.62
CA VAL A 286 53.34 -16.43 -7.24
C VAL A 286 52.20 -16.44 -6.23
N HIS A 287 51.12 -15.70 -6.52
CA HIS A 287 49.99 -15.58 -5.62
C HIS A 287 48.72 -15.18 -6.38
N HIS A 288 47.56 -15.60 -5.88
CA HIS A 288 46.27 -15.09 -6.34
C HIS A 288 45.67 -14.22 -5.25
N ILE A 289 45.71 -12.90 -5.48
CA ILE A 289 45.14 -11.91 -4.58
C ILE A 289 43.64 -11.84 -4.83
N ILE A 290 42.86 -12.05 -3.78
CA ILE A 290 41.41 -12.07 -3.86
C ILE A 290 40.89 -11.15 -2.76
N ALA A 291 40.17 -10.11 -3.17
CA ALA A 291 39.33 -9.31 -2.30
C ALA A 291 37.89 -9.34 -2.82
N LYS A 292 36.93 -9.15 -1.89
CA LYS A 292 35.51 -9.08 -2.19
C LYS A 292 34.92 -7.82 -1.61
N ASP A 293 34.08 -7.18 -2.39
CA ASP A 293 33.26 -6.05 -1.96
C ASP A 293 31.78 -6.48 -2.11
N PRO A 294 30.95 -6.33 -1.05
CA PRO A 294 29.57 -6.78 -1.08
C PRO A 294 28.62 -5.87 -1.88
N ASP A 295 29.03 -4.65 -2.25
CA ASP A 295 28.17 -3.67 -2.91
C ASP A 295 27.80 -4.09 -4.35
N GLU A 296 26.77 -3.47 -4.94
CA GLU A 296 26.26 -3.85 -6.25
C GLU A 296 27.02 -3.18 -7.41
N GLY A 297 27.25 -3.94 -8.49
CA GLY A 297 27.75 -3.39 -9.75
C GLY A 297 29.14 -2.78 -9.63
N ARG A 298 29.25 -1.45 -9.87
CA ARG A 298 30.54 -0.73 -9.83
C ARG A 298 31.04 -0.52 -8.40
N ASN A 299 30.13 -0.34 -7.45
CA ASN A 299 30.45 -0.20 -6.04
C ASN A 299 31.12 -1.48 -5.51
N GLY A 300 30.70 -2.66 -6.01
CA GLY A 300 31.36 -3.93 -5.69
C GLY A 300 32.56 -4.32 -6.58
N GLN A 301 32.91 -3.51 -7.59
CA GLN A 301 33.88 -3.93 -8.61
C GLN A 301 35.33 -3.65 -8.16
N VAL A 302 36.00 -4.70 -7.69
CA VAL A 302 37.37 -4.59 -7.15
C VAL A 302 38.46 -4.54 -8.24
N MET A 303 39.41 -3.63 -8.08
CA MET A 303 40.67 -3.55 -8.82
C MET A 303 41.88 -3.54 -7.88
N TYR A 304 42.98 -4.16 -8.30
CA TYR A 304 44.18 -4.34 -7.48
C TYR A 304 45.37 -3.50 -7.97
N HIS A 305 46.14 -2.95 -7.03
CA HIS A 305 47.39 -2.24 -7.31
C HIS A 305 48.46 -2.54 -6.26
N ILE A 306 49.73 -2.53 -6.67
CA ILE A 306 50.87 -2.56 -5.74
C ILE A 306 51.24 -1.11 -5.40
N LEU A 307 51.14 -0.72 -4.14
CA LEU A 307 51.50 0.61 -3.65
C LEU A 307 52.99 0.75 -3.36
N SER A 308 53.62 -0.28 -2.79
CA SER A 308 55.04 -0.28 -2.41
C SER A 308 55.60 -1.69 -2.20
N GLY A 309 56.92 -1.82 -2.04
CA GLY A 309 57.62 -3.09 -1.80
C GLY A 309 58.04 -3.84 -3.06
N ASN A 310 57.78 -3.26 -4.24
CA ASN A 310 58.12 -3.81 -5.57
C ASN A 310 58.99 -2.82 -6.36
N GLU A 311 59.94 -2.15 -5.69
CA GLU A 311 60.75 -1.07 -6.26
C GLU A 311 61.65 -1.57 -7.41
N ASN A 312 62.13 -2.81 -7.32
CA ASN A 312 62.90 -3.47 -8.37
C ASN A 312 62.03 -4.03 -9.50
N LYS A 313 60.69 -3.92 -9.42
CA LYS A 313 59.73 -4.49 -10.38
C LYS A 313 59.93 -5.99 -10.57
N ALA A 314 60.19 -6.71 -9.48
CA ALA A 314 60.33 -8.16 -9.46
C ALA A 314 58.99 -8.89 -9.75
N PHE A 315 57.86 -8.24 -9.48
CA PHE A 315 56.52 -8.81 -9.69
C PHE A 315 55.63 -7.95 -10.61
N ALA A 316 54.71 -8.60 -11.30
CA ALA A 316 53.62 -7.97 -12.04
C ALA A 316 52.27 -8.43 -11.47
N LEU A 317 51.39 -7.48 -11.17
CA LEU A 317 50.03 -7.74 -10.68
C LEU A 317 49.02 -7.36 -11.76
N ASP A 318 48.21 -8.32 -12.17
CA ASP A 318 47.06 -8.04 -13.05
C ASP A 318 45.95 -7.38 -12.23
N LYS A 319 45.59 -6.15 -12.61
CA LYS A 319 44.68 -5.29 -11.85
C LYS A 319 43.24 -5.81 -11.76
N ILE A 320 42.82 -6.72 -12.66
CA ILE A 320 41.43 -7.21 -12.73
C ILE A 320 41.34 -8.60 -12.09
N THR A 321 42.25 -9.50 -12.46
CA THR A 321 42.24 -10.90 -12.02
C THR A 321 42.89 -11.11 -10.65
N GLY A 322 43.75 -10.17 -10.21
CA GLY A 322 44.49 -10.29 -8.96
C GLY A 322 45.65 -11.29 -9.01
N LEU A 323 46.03 -11.76 -10.21
CA LEU A 323 47.15 -12.69 -10.37
C LEU A 323 48.48 -11.95 -10.24
N LEU A 324 49.28 -12.35 -9.26
CA LEU A 324 50.64 -11.86 -9.04
C LEU A 324 51.63 -12.83 -9.67
N THR A 325 52.41 -12.35 -10.63
CA THR A 325 53.40 -13.16 -11.36
C THR A 325 54.81 -12.59 -11.20
N THR A 326 55.83 -13.42 -11.41
CA THR A 326 57.22 -12.94 -11.52
C THR A 326 57.38 -12.11 -12.78
N ALA A 327 57.99 -10.94 -12.67
CA ALA A 327 58.35 -10.07 -13.79
C ALA A 327 59.85 -10.15 -14.12
N GLN A 328 60.64 -10.72 -13.21
CA GLN A 328 62.08 -10.96 -13.34
C GLN A 328 62.42 -12.31 -12.70
N LEU A 329 63.59 -12.84 -13.02
CA LEU A 329 64.14 -13.98 -12.28
C LEU A 329 64.44 -13.53 -10.84
N LEU A 330 64.01 -14.35 -9.89
CA LEU A 330 64.28 -14.13 -8.47
C LEU A 330 65.56 -14.86 -8.08
N ASP A 331 66.33 -14.22 -7.22
CA ASP A 331 67.60 -14.69 -6.67
C ASP A 331 67.54 -14.41 -5.17
N ARG A 332 67.61 -15.46 -4.37
CA ARG A 332 67.42 -15.41 -2.93
C ARG A 332 68.63 -14.78 -2.25
N GLU A 333 69.84 -15.02 -2.73
CA GLU A 333 71.11 -14.47 -2.24
C GLU A 333 71.14 -12.94 -2.36
N ILE A 334 70.42 -12.39 -3.36
CA ILE A 334 70.18 -10.95 -3.49
C ILE A 334 69.05 -10.49 -2.56
N GLN A 335 67.89 -11.15 -2.60
CA GLN A 335 66.73 -10.76 -1.82
C GLN A 335 65.81 -11.93 -1.45
N GLU A 336 65.96 -12.42 -0.23
CA GLU A 336 65.17 -13.55 0.32
C GLU A 336 63.69 -13.23 0.60
N ARG A 337 63.35 -11.94 0.77
CA ARG A 337 62.01 -11.52 1.21
C ARG A 337 61.54 -10.25 0.53
N TYR A 338 60.29 -10.30 0.08
CA TYR A 338 59.55 -9.15 -0.43
C TYR A 338 58.35 -8.87 0.47
N SER A 339 58.06 -7.60 0.71
CA SER A 339 56.88 -7.17 1.50
C SER A 339 56.08 -6.18 0.67
N LEU A 340 55.17 -6.72 -0.15
CA LEU A 340 54.36 -5.93 -1.07
C LEU A 340 53.17 -5.33 -0.33
N THR A 341 53.02 -4.01 -0.38
CA THR A 341 51.78 -3.35 0.08
C THR A 341 50.81 -3.31 -1.10
N VAL A 342 49.76 -4.12 -1.06
CA VAL A 342 48.76 -4.23 -2.11
C VAL A 342 47.48 -3.54 -1.65
N VAL A 343 46.84 -2.79 -2.55
CA VAL A 343 45.54 -2.16 -2.33
C VAL A 343 44.49 -2.79 -3.24
N ALA A 344 43.31 -3.05 -2.67
CA ALA A 344 42.09 -3.36 -3.38
C ALA A 344 41.20 -2.11 -3.31
N LEU A 345 40.75 -1.62 -4.45
CA LEU A 345 39.91 -0.43 -4.61
C LEU A 345 38.65 -0.82 -5.37
N ASP A 346 37.48 -0.36 -4.93
CA ASP A 346 36.26 -0.46 -5.73
C ASP A 346 36.21 0.58 -6.89
N ASP A 347 35.17 0.54 -7.73
CA ASP A 347 34.90 1.57 -8.76
C ASP A 347 33.76 2.51 -8.34
N GLY A 348 33.53 2.64 -7.03
CA GLY A 348 32.50 3.47 -6.43
C GLY A 348 32.82 4.97 -6.43
N SER A 349 31.88 5.78 -5.96
CA SER A 349 32.04 7.25 -5.87
C SER A 349 31.41 7.81 -4.58
N PRO A 350 32.22 8.10 -3.53
CA PRO A 350 33.68 7.99 -3.48
C PRO A 350 34.15 6.53 -3.51
N ALA A 351 35.31 6.29 -4.11
CA ALA A 351 35.89 4.94 -4.10
C ALA A 351 36.41 4.58 -2.70
N LEU A 352 36.15 3.35 -2.26
CA LEU A 352 36.63 2.80 -1.00
C LEU A 352 37.71 1.74 -1.25
N SER A 353 38.58 1.56 -0.26
CA SER A 353 39.79 0.74 -0.42
C SER A 353 40.16 0.00 0.84
N ALA A 354 40.81 -1.15 0.67
CA ALA A 354 41.56 -1.83 1.71
C ALA A 354 43.00 -2.11 1.28
N THR A 355 43.88 -2.26 2.27
CA THR A 355 45.30 -2.52 2.05
C THR A 355 45.72 -3.79 2.78
N GLN A 356 46.51 -4.64 2.14
CA GLN A 356 47.12 -5.84 2.71
C GLN A 356 48.63 -5.84 2.43
N VAL A 357 49.43 -6.18 3.44
CA VAL A 357 50.87 -6.42 3.25
C VAL A 357 51.06 -7.91 2.96
N LEU A 358 51.41 -8.23 1.71
CA LEU A 358 51.75 -9.57 1.25
C LEU A 358 53.25 -9.80 1.40
N THR A 359 53.63 -10.71 2.30
CA THR A 359 55.00 -11.18 2.43
C THR A 359 55.23 -12.33 1.45
N ILE A 360 56.26 -12.23 0.62
CA ILE A 360 56.69 -13.29 -0.27
C ILE A 360 58.08 -13.74 0.20
N ILE A 361 58.20 -15.02 0.51
CA ILE A 361 59.46 -15.66 0.89
C ILE A 361 59.99 -16.39 -0.33
N VAL A 362 61.20 -16.02 -0.75
CA VAL A 362 61.93 -16.72 -1.81
C VAL A 362 62.60 -17.95 -1.18
N LEU A 363 62.25 -19.12 -1.68
CA LEU A 363 62.81 -20.40 -1.25
C LEU A 363 64.07 -20.70 -2.04
N ASP A 364 65.05 -21.25 -1.32
CA ASP A 364 66.37 -21.59 -1.80
C ASP A 364 66.34 -22.72 -2.83
N VAL A 365 67.21 -22.62 -3.83
CA VAL A 365 67.59 -23.69 -4.74
C VAL A 365 69.11 -23.77 -4.70
N ASN A 366 69.68 -24.97 -4.49
CA ASN A 366 71.12 -25.15 -4.48
C ASN A 366 71.74 -24.90 -5.86
N ASP A 367 72.09 -23.65 -6.14
CA ASP A 367 72.69 -23.17 -7.38
C ASP A 367 74.02 -22.44 -7.16
N GLU A 368 74.39 -22.18 -5.90
CA GLU A 368 75.71 -21.70 -5.54
C GLU A 368 76.67 -22.85 -5.26
N THR A 369 77.95 -22.65 -5.62
CA THR A 369 78.99 -23.65 -5.38
C THR A 369 79.85 -23.20 -4.19
N PRO A 370 80.11 -24.07 -3.18
CA PRO A 370 80.91 -23.68 -2.04
C PRO A 370 82.30 -23.19 -2.44
N ILE A 371 82.68 -22.02 -1.96
CA ILE A 371 83.97 -21.40 -2.22
C ILE A 371 84.87 -21.47 -0.99
N PHE A 372 86.13 -21.88 -1.21
CA PHE A 372 87.14 -21.83 -0.15
C PHE A 372 87.53 -20.39 0.18
N MET A 373 87.76 -20.10 1.45
CA MET A 373 88.11 -18.75 1.94
C MET A 373 89.48 -18.26 1.45
N LYS A 374 90.35 -19.16 0.97
CA LYS A 374 91.63 -18.84 0.34
C LYS A 374 91.77 -19.56 -0.99
N GLN A 375 92.38 -18.87 -1.96
CA GLN A 375 92.75 -19.47 -3.25
C GLN A 375 93.87 -20.52 -3.13
N LEU A 376 94.67 -20.44 -2.05
CA LEU A 376 95.77 -21.36 -1.78
C LEU A 376 95.96 -21.54 -0.27
N TYR A 377 96.09 -22.80 0.16
CA TYR A 377 96.46 -23.17 1.52
C TYR A 377 97.82 -23.86 1.49
N GLU A 378 98.86 -23.14 1.89
CA GLU A 378 100.20 -23.70 2.10
C GLU A 378 100.44 -23.89 3.60
N THR A 379 100.95 -25.07 3.97
CA THR A 379 101.40 -25.37 5.33
C THR A 379 102.65 -26.25 5.27
N ALA A 380 103.46 -26.24 6.32
CA ALA A 380 104.65 -27.08 6.44
C ALA A 380 104.50 -28.02 7.64
N VAL A 381 104.78 -29.30 7.41
CA VAL A 381 104.70 -30.37 8.41
C VAL A 381 106.11 -30.87 8.72
N ARG A 382 106.39 -31.20 9.98
CA ARG A 382 107.68 -31.80 10.38
C ARG A 382 107.70 -33.27 10.01
N GLU A 383 108.86 -33.77 9.57
CA GLU A 383 109.03 -35.15 9.08
C GLU A 383 108.74 -36.26 10.11
N ASN A 384 108.64 -35.93 11.41
CA ASN A 384 108.33 -36.87 12.50
C ASN A 384 107.09 -36.43 13.32
N GLN A 385 106.11 -35.81 12.66
CA GLN A 385 104.86 -35.41 13.32
C GLN A 385 104.01 -36.66 13.67
N ASP A 386 103.48 -36.72 14.90
CA ASP A 386 102.69 -37.87 15.37
C ASP A 386 101.34 -38.00 14.60
N PRO A 387 100.85 -39.22 14.32
CA PRO A 387 99.56 -39.41 13.67
C PRO A 387 98.40 -38.79 14.45
N GLY A 388 97.56 -38.01 13.75
CA GLY A 388 96.38 -37.36 14.32
C GLY A 388 96.60 -35.91 14.76
N GLU A 389 97.82 -35.38 14.64
CA GLU A 389 98.06 -33.96 14.86
C GLU A 389 97.44 -33.07 13.77
N PHE A 390 97.00 -31.88 14.18
CA PHE A 390 96.41 -30.89 13.28
C PHE A 390 97.46 -30.32 12.31
N VAL A 391 97.12 -30.28 11.02
CA VAL A 391 98.01 -29.82 9.94
C VAL A 391 97.57 -28.48 9.36
N VAL A 392 96.31 -28.41 8.92
CA VAL A 392 95.72 -27.20 8.35
C VAL A 392 94.20 -27.25 8.52
N LYS A 393 93.59 -26.12 8.82
CA LYS A 393 92.14 -25.93 8.74
C LYS A 393 91.85 -25.25 7.41
N VAL A 394 91.01 -25.89 6.61
CA VAL A 394 90.38 -25.25 5.45
C VAL A 394 88.96 -24.86 5.84
N GLU A 395 88.52 -23.72 5.32
CA GLU A 395 87.18 -23.18 5.56
C GLU A 395 86.59 -22.84 4.18
N ALA A 396 85.35 -23.22 3.97
CA ALA A 396 84.57 -22.87 2.79
C ALA A 396 83.26 -22.21 3.25
N VAL A 397 82.73 -21.35 2.39
CA VAL A 397 81.41 -20.74 2.57
C VAL A 397 80.55 -21.10 1.38
N ASP A 398 79.31 -21.44 1.69
CA ASP A 398 78.24 -21.63 0.72
C ASP A 398 77.21 -20.51 0.95
N ARG A 399 76.61 -20.02 -0.13
CA ARG A 399 75.63 -18.93 -0.08
C ARG A 399 74.20 -19.46 -0.02
N ASP A 400 73.97 -20.69 -0.44
CA ASP A 400 72.70 -21.39 -0.30
C ASP A 400 72.28 -21.53 1.18
N ALA A 401 70.98 -21.63 1.43
CA ALA A 401 70.40 -21.82 2.75
C ALA A 401 69.92 -23.27 2.94
N GLY A 402 70.47 -23.95 3.96
CA GLY A 402 70.18 -25.35 4.29
C GLY A 402 69.32 -25.58 5.53
#